data_AF-A0A9P7KDR5-F1
#
_entry.id   AF-A0A9P7KDR5-F1
#
_cell.length_a   1.000
_cell.length_b   1.000
_cell.length_c   1.000
_cell.angle_alpha   90.00
_cell.angle_beta   90.00
_cell.angle_gamma   90.00
#
_symmetry.space_group_name_H-M   'P 1'
#
loop_
_entity.id
_entity.type
_entity.pdbx_description
1 polymer ?
#
loop_
_entity_poly.entity_id
_entity_poly.type
_entity_poly.pdbx_seq_one_letter_code
_entity_poly.pdbx_strand_id
1 'polypeptide(L)'
;MKLVSQLFGMVLGALLYFPLLVIYDRFISPRIWKPPKVTLSTTPGCMSIKLGREESVTSKTLKGLLVALAENLIDHAESTLHIRDRVTLDRELGPMFRVEGELDTGDWSAAEGFKMLGQWLGTLSETIPYAHWEDLKLRLPNQPIDCSVLPTVRFAGFEPLPNLENLKTLTWSGHRRQLKDSWMPFTPDLLQSLTILNITCDITIDDCFYLLLHCKKITTFTLQTIVQRKINNADVSGIEPVFGRDLSGAQDQEIELSHLRSLTLASAQDIAPLFRPFKFTSLRAIDFNLSYDGSLKDIKESIPWAELKRVHLGGRVRRTDVTWVKSRCPGAHHTCFCIKRIKY
;
A
#
# COMPACT_ATOMS: atom_id res chain seq x y z
N MET A 1 -30.78 19.08 -13.69
CA MET A 1 -29.47 19.21 -14.37
C MET A 1 -28.80 20.57 -14.21
N LYS A 2 -29.46 21.72 -14.40
CA LYS A 2 -28.81 23.06 -14.28
C LYS A 2 -28.26 23.39 -12.88
N LEU A 3 -28.92 22.94 -11.81
CA LEU A 3 -28.50 23.20 -10.43
C LEU A 3 -27.21 22.44 -10.05
N VAL A 4 -27.07 21.19 -10.53
CA VAL A 4 -25.90 20.34 -10.29
C VAL A 4 -24.66 20.88 -11.01
N SER A 5 -24.84 21.41 -12.23
CA SER A 5 -23.75 22.08 -12.96
C SER A 5 -23.29 23.39 -12.30
N GLN A 6 -24.20 24.13 -11.67
CA GLN A 6 -23.85 25.36 -10.94
C GLN A 6 -23.17 25.09 -9.60
N LEU A 7 -23.61 24.06 -8.87
CA LEU A 7 -22.94 23.60 -7.65
C LEU A 7 -21.53 23.06 -7.95
N PHE A 8 -21.38 22.28 -9.01
CA PHE A 8 -20.07 21.79 -9.45
C PHE A 8 -19.12 22.94 -9.83
N GLY A 9 -19.61 23.97 -10.52
CA GLY A 9 -18.82 25.15 -10.87
C GLY A 9 -18.38 25.99 -9.67
N MET A 10 -19.22 26.12 -8.63
CA MET A 10 -18.88 26.88 -7.42
C MET A 10 -17.91 26.12 -6.51
N VAL A 11 -18.06 24.80 -6.39
CA VAL A 11 -17.15 23.95 -5.60
C VAL A 11 -15.78 23.83 -6.28
N LEU A 12 -15.74 23.65 -7.60
CA LEU A 12 -14.49 23.64 -8.37
C LEU A 12 -13.80 25.01 -8.34
N GLY A 13 -14.57 26.10 -8.37
CA GLY A 13 -14.05 27.46 -8.22
C GLY A 13 -13.39 27.69 -6.86
N ALA A 14 -14.01 27.23 -5.76
CA ALA A 14 -13.45 27.34 -4.41
C ALA A 14 -12.21 26.44 -4.21
N LEU A 15 -12.23 25.22 -4.74
CA LEU A 15 -11.12 24.26 -4.69
C LEU A 15 -9.91 24.69 -5.52
N LEU A 16 -10.11 25.46 -6.61
CA LEU A 16 -9.01 26.00 -7.41
C LEU A 16 -8.47 27.34 -6.86
N TYR A 17 -9.33 28.15 -6.23
CA TYR A 17 -8.91 29.45 -5.67
C TYR A 17 -8.08 29.32 -4.38
N PHE A 18 -8.36 28.30 -3.56
CA PHE A 18 -7.69 28.14 -2.27
C PHE A 18 -6.20 27.75 -2.39
N PRO A 19 -5.81 26.80 -3.26
CA PRO A 19 -4.40 26.49 -3.54
C PRO A 19 -3.67 27.68 -4.18
N LEU A 20 -4.34 28.43 -5.06
CA LEU A 20 -3.78 29.65 -5.66
C LEU A 20 -3.47 30.72 -4.61
N LEU A 21 -4.32 30.89 -3.60
CA LEU A 21 -4.07 31.79 -2.46
C LEU A 21 -2.88 31.34 -1.61
N VAL A 22 -2.72 30.03 -1.39
CA VAL A 22 -1.61 29.46 -0.60
C VAL A 22 -0.28 29.50 -1.37
N ILE A 23 -0.30 29.34 -2.70
CA ILE A 23 0.88 29.45 -3.57
C ILE A 23 1.31 30.91 -3.74
N TYR A 24 0.37 31.84 -3.88
CA TYR A 24 0.66 33.28 -3.98
C TYR A 24 1.34 33.81 -2.70
N ASP A 25 0.99 33.26 -1.53
CA ASP A 25 1.57 33.61 -0.22
C ASP A 25 3.03 33.12 -0.04
N ARG A 26 3.46 32.08 -0.78
CA ARG A 26 4.82 31.53 -0.67
C ARG A 26 5.86 32.14 -1.62
N PHE A 27 5.44 32.78 -2.72
CA PHE A 27 6.37 33.10 -3.81
C PHE A 27 6.54 34.58 -4.18
N ILE A 28 5.70 35.51 -3.69
CA ILE A 28 5.82 36.93 -4.05
C ILE A 28 5.77 37.84 -2.80
N SER A 29 6.98 38.23 -2.35
CA SER A 29 7.29 39.35 -1.45
C SER A 29 7.04 39.17 0.07
N PRO A 30 8.09 39.11 0.92
CA PRO A 30 7.97 38.94 2.37
C PRO A 30 7.67 40.25 3.11
N ARG A 31 6.85 41.15 2.55
CA ARG A 31 6.50 42.42 3.21
C ARG A 31 4.98 42.61 3.32
N ILE A 32 4.52 42.33 4.54
CA ILE A 32 3.29 42.80 5.18
C ILE A 32 2.05 42.55 4.32
N TRP A 33 1.60 41.31 4.33
CA TRP A 33 0.21 41.01 4.04
C TRP A 33 -0.37 40.16 5.18
N LYS A 34 -1.53 40.57 5.72
CA LYS A 34 -2.22 39.87 6.81
C LYS A 34 -3.46 39.19 6.20
N PRO A 35 -3.67 37.87 6.41
CA PRO A 35 -4.77 37.16 5.78
C PRO A 35 -6.12 37.58 6.39
N PRO A 36 -7.22 37.52 5.60
CA PRO A 36 -8.49 38.05 6.04
C PRO A 36 -9.36 37.00 6.78
N LYS A 37 -10.09 37.42 7.84
CA LYS A 37 -10.95 36.57 8.68
C LYS A 37 -12.30 36.33 7.98
N VAL A 38 -12.76 35.08 7.92
CA VAL A 38 -14.04 34.69 7.31
C VAL A 38 -15.08 34.45 8.41
N THR A 39 -16.22 35.12 8.31
CA THR A 39 -17.40 34.84 9.17
C THR A 39 -18.55 34.38 8.27
N LEU A 40 -19.13 33.21 8.59
CA LEU A 40 -20.25 32.64 7.87
C LEU A 40 -21.57 33.11 8.50
N SER A 41 -22.41 33.75 7.68
CA SER A 41 -23.80 34.06 8.00
C SER A 41 -24.69 33.16 7.15
N THR A 42 -25.48 32.30 7.78
CA THR A 42 -26.46 31.46 7.09
C THR A 42 -27.79 32.19 6.98
N THR A 43 -28.01 32.85 5.85
CA THR A 43 -29.35 33.17 5.35
C THR A 43 -29.57 32.44 4.02
N PRO A 44 -30.78 31.94 3.74
CA PRO A 44 -31.03 31.15 2.54
C PRO A 44 -30.80 31.99 1.28
N GLY A 45 -29.82 31.60 0.47
CA GLY A 45 -29.68 32.07 -0.92
C GLY A 45 -28.57 33.10 -1.22
N CYS A 46 -27.76 33.54 -0.24
CA CYS A 46 -26.59 34.37 -0.55
C CYS A 46 -25.50 34.23 0.52
N MET A 47 -24.31 33.76 0.11
CA MET A 47 -23.12 33.72 0.95
C MET A 47 -22.32 35.02 0.70
N SER A 48 -22.30 35.95 1.66
CA SER A 48 -21.46 37.14 1.59
C SER A 48 -20.33 37.05 2.62
N ILE A 49 -19.09 37.27 2.18
CA ILE A 49 -17.91 37.28 3.04
C ILE A 49 -17.63 38.73 3.47
N LYS A 50 -17.72 39.02 4.78
CA LYS A 50 -17.23 40.28 5.37
C LYS A 50 -15.94 40.01 6.14
N LEU A 51 -14.93 40.86 5.91
CA LEU A 51 -13.60 40.75 6.50
C LEU A 51 -13.47 41.66 7.72
N GLY A 52 -13.27 41.06 8.90
CA GLY A 52 -13.09 41.73 10.19
C GLY A 52 -11.70 41.49 10.80
N ARG A 53 -11.26 42.40 11.67
CA ARG A 53 -9.89 42.50 12.22
C ARG A 53 -9.58 41.49 13.35
N GLU A 54 -8.34 40.99 13.30
CA GLU A 54 -7.47 40.43 14.37
C GLU A 54 -7.86 39.12 15.09
N GLU A 55 -7.01 38.10 14.92
CA GLU A 55 -6.42 37.22 15.97
C GLU A 55 -5.44 36.24 15.31
N SER A 56 -4.34 35.91 15.99
CA SER A 56 -3.30 35.01 15.48
C SER A 56 -3.79 33.55 15.40
N VAL A 57 -3.79 32.96 14.20
CA VAL A 57 -4.11 31.54 13.98
C VAL A 57 -2.98 30.69 14.53
N THR A 58 -3.26 29.91 15.58
CA THR A 58 -2.27 28.99 16.18
C THR A 58 -2.14 27.71 15.34
N SER A 59 -1.01 27.00 15.46
CA SER A 59 -0.82 25.68 14.82
C SER A 59 -1.96 24.69 15.13
N LYS A 60 -2.59 24.79 16.30
CA LYS A 60 -3.78 23.99 16.66
C LYS A 60 -5.01 24.34 15.82
N THR A 61 -5.21 25.61 15.50
CA THR A 61 -6.34 26.09 14.68
C THR A 61 -6.19 25.65 13.22
N LEU A 62 -4.98 25.71 12.68
CA LEU A 62 -4.68 25.27 11.31
C LEU A 62 -4.81 23.74 11.18
N LYS A 63 -4.41 22.99 12.22
CA LYS A 63 -4.66 21.54 12.32
C LYS A 63 -6.14 21.20 12.41
N GLY A 64 -6.92 21.94 13.20
CA GLY A 64 -8.37 21.75 13.29
C GLY A 64 -9.08 22.01 11.96
N LEU A 65 -8.64 23.03 11.22
CA LEU A 65 -9.17 23.34 9.89
C LEU A 65 -8.81 22.27 8.85
N LEU A 66 -7.59 21.73 8.86
CA LEU A 66 -7.20 20.64 7.96
C LEU A 66 -7.98 19.35 8.24
N VAL A 67 -8.21 19.02 9.50
CA VAL A 67 -9.04 17.88 9.90
C VAL A 67 -10.49 18.09 9.45
N ALA A 68 -11.07 19.26 9.69
CA ALA A 68 -12.44 19.57 9.26
C ALA A 68 -12.59 19.63 7.73
N LEU A 69 -11.56 20.06 6.99
CA LEU A 69 -11.52 20.02 5.52
C LEU A 69 -11.42 18.59 5.00
N ALA A 70 -10.57 17.77 5.61
CA ALA A 70 -10.49 16.34 5.28
C ALA A 70 -11.82 15.64 5.57
N GLU A 71 -12.44 15.88 6.73
CA GLU A 71 -13.75 15.35 7.10
C GLU A 71 -14.87 15.78 6.13
N ASN A 72 -14.92 17.06 5.71
CA ASN A 72 -15.90 17.51 4.71
C ASN A 72 -15.63 16.96 3.29
N LEU A 73 -14.36 16.74 2.91
CA LEU A 73 -14.01 16.10 1.64
C LEU A 73 -14.38 14.62 1.65
N ILE A 74 -14.24 13.94 2.80
CA ILE A 74 -14.67 12.56 3.04
C ILE A 74 -16.20 12.48 2.91
N ASP A 75 -16.97 13.34 3.60
CA ASP A 75 -18.43 13.35 3.52
C ASP A 75 -18.95 13.56 2.08
N HIS A 76 -18.25 14.36 1.28
CA HIS A 76 -18.64 14.60 -0.11
C HIS A 76 -18.23 13.44 -1.04
N ALA A 77 -17.10 12.78 -0.78
CA ALA A 77 -16.67 11.57 -1.48
C ALA A 77 -17.63 10.40 -1.20
N GLU A 78 -17.98 10.17 0.07
CA GLU A 78 -18.92 9.11 0.51
C GLU A 78 -20.29 9.20 -0.17
N SER A 79 -20.73 10.40 -0.59
CA SER A 79 -22.02 10.58 -1.27
C SER A 79 -22.07 10.09 -2.74
N THR A 80 -20.92 9.75 -3.33
CA THR A 80 -20.83 9.27 -4.73
C THR A 80 -19.90 8.07 -4.92
N LEU A 81 -19.11 7.73 -3.91
CA LEU A 81 -18.17 6.64 -3.88
C LEU A 81 -18.59 5.64 -2.79
N HIS A 82 -18.73 4.37 -3.14
CA HIS A 82 -18.56 3.29 -2.16
C HIS A 82 -17.06 3.03 -1.92
N ILE A 83 -16.24 4.09 -1.91
CA ILE A 83 -14.91 4.02 -1.32
C ILE A 83 -15.14 4.26 0.16
N ARG A 84 -14.95 3.23 0.98
CA ARG A 84 -14.78 3.48 2.41
C ARG A 84 -13.38 4.01 2.57
N ASP A 85 -13.25 5.32 2.58
CA ASP A 85 -12.01 5.97 2.92
C ASP A 85 -11.96 6.29 4.42
N ARG A 86 -10.77 6.11 4.99
CA ARG A 86 -10.53 6.51 6.36
C ARG A 86 -9.15 7.13 6.45
N VAL A 87 -9.13 8.45 6.64
CA VAL A 87 -7.92 9.19 6.97
C VAL A 87 -7.90 9.39 8.48
N THR A 88 -6.97 8.72 9.15
CA THR A 88 -6.78 8.90 10.59
C THR A 88 -5.45 9.59 10.86
N LEU A 89 -5.51 10.72 11.57
CA LEU A 89 -4.34 11.38 12.14
C LEU A 89 -3.83 10.55 13.32
N ASP A 90 -2.60 10.06 13.24
CA ASP A 90 -1.93 9.47 14.39
C ASP A 90 -1.38 10.59 15.28
N ARG A 91 -2.03 10.83 16.42
CA ARG A 91 -1.69 11.94 17.32
C ARG A 91 -0.41 11.68 18.12
N GLU A 92 0.08 10.44 18.17
CA GLU A 92 1.23 10.05 19.01
C GLU A 92 2.58 10.31 18.31
N LEU A 93 2.61 10.34 16.97
CA LEU A 93 3.85 10.42 16.17
C LEU A 93 4.08 11.78 15.47
N GLY A 94 3.24 12.78 15.72
CA GLY A 94 3.29 14.09 15.04
C GLY A 94 2.19 14.23 13.97
N PRO A 95 2.36 15.03 12.90
CA PRO A 95 1.37 15.15 11.84
C PRO A 95 1.50 13.98 10.83
N MET A 96 1.53 12.74 11.30
CA MET A 96 1.59 11.56 10.43
C MET A 96 0.19 10.99 10.21
N PHE A 97 -0.07 10.54 8.99
CA PHE A 97 -1.38 10.08 8.57
C PHE A 97 -1.33 8.62 8.16
N ARG A 98 -2.36 7.89 8.62
CA ARG A 98 -2.77 6.61 8.04
C ARG A 98 -3.87 6.88 7.03
N VAL A 99 -3.67 6.36 5.83
CA VAL A 99 -4.61 6.46 4.72
C VAL A 99 -5.12 5.05 4.40
N GLU A 100 -6.41 4.82 4.59
CA GLU A 100 -7.08 3.58 4.16
C GLU A 100 -8.01 3.89 2.99
N GLY A 101 -7.92 3.08 1.94
CA GLY A 101 -8.86 3.09 0.81
C GLY A 101 -9.37 1.69 0.53
N GLU A 102 -10.69 1.52 0.57
CA GLU A 102 -11.37 0.26 0.26
C GLU A 102 -12.35 0.50 -0.88
N LEU A 103 -12.18 -0.22 -2.00
CA LEU A 103 -13.13 -0.17 -3.10
C LEU A 103 -14.22 -1.23 -2.87
N ASP A 104 -15.39 -0.79 -2.41
CA ASP A 104 -16.58 -1.63 -2.27
C ASP A 104 -17.44 -1.55 -3.55
N THR A 105 -18.27 -2.57 -3.79
CA THR A 105 -19.13 -2.62 -4.98
C THR A 105 -20.24 -1.58 -4.86
N GLY A 106 -20.16 -0.53 -5.67
CA GLY A 106 -21.17 0.53 -5.78
C GLY A 106 -21.83 0.61 -7.15
N ASP A 107 -22.45 1.75 -7.46
CA ASP A 107 -23.08 2.03 -8.76
C ASP A 107 -22.08 2.15 -9.93
N TRP A 108 -20.78 2.25 -9.64
CA TRP A 108 -19.73 2.35 -10.64
C TRP A 108 -19.20 1.00 -11.04
N SER A 109 -18.74 0.90 -12.30
CA SER A 109 -17.98 -0.28 -12.70
C SER A 109 -16.68 -0.38 -11.90
N ALA A 110 -16.17 -1.60 -11.69
CA ALA A 110 -14.94 -1.80 -10.93
C ALA A 110 -13.73 -1.02 -11.51
N ALA A 111 -13.69 -0.84 -12.84
CA ALA A 111 -12.66 -0.06 -13.52
C ALA A 111 -12.76 1.45 -13.19
N GLU A 112 -13.98 2.01 -13.20
CA GLU A 112 -14.21 3.40 -12.79
C GLU A 112 -13.89 3.60 -11.32
N GLY A 113 -14.34 2.69 -10.45
CA GLY A 113 -14.04 2.73 -9.02
C GLY A 113 -12.54 2.68 -8.72
N PHE A 114 -11.80 1.78 -9.38
CA PHE A 114 -10.35 1.71 -9.28
C PHE A 114 -9.69 3.04 -9.69
N LYS A 115 -10.07 3.59 -10.85
CA LYS A 115 -9.57 4.89 -11.31
C LYS A 115 -9.82 6.01 -10.31
N MET A 116 -11.03 6.05 -9.76
CA MET A 116 -11.46 7.11 -8.86
C MET A 116 -10.76 7.03 -7.51
N LEU A 117 -10.40 5.82 -7.05
CA LEU A 117 -9.53 5.66 -5.89
C LEU A 117 -8.15 6.28 -6.13
N GLY A 118 -7.56 6.07 -7.31
CA GLY A 118 -6.31 6.73 -7.69
C GLY A 118 -6.42 8.26 -7.73
N GLN A 119 -7.50 8.79 -8.28
CA GLN A 119 -7.77 10.24 -8.28
C GLN A 119 -7.95 10.81 -6.89
N TRP A 120 -8.67 10.10 -6.03
CA TRP A 120 -8.86 10.48 -4.64
C TRP A 120 -7.53 10.51 -3.89
N LEU A 121 -6.66 9.50 -4.05
CA LEU A 121 -5.32 9.50 -3.46
C LEU A 121 -4.45 10.66 -3.95
N GLY A 122 -4.53 10.99 -5.25
CA GLY A 122 -3.86 12.15 -5.83
C GLY A 122 -4.36 13.47 -5.22
N THR A 123 -5.67 13.66 -5.17
CA THR A 123 -6.31 14.85 -4.59
C THR A 123 -6.02 14.98 -3.10
N LEU A 124 -6.06 13.87 -2.37
CA LEU A 124 -5.73 13.82 -0.94
C LEU A 124 -4.30 14.33 -0.70
N SER A 125 -3.38 14.06 -1.61
CA SER A 125 -1.99 14.51 -1.49
C SER A 125 -1.80 16.03 -1.60
N GLU A 126 -2.72 16.71 -2.31
CA GLU A 126 -2.72 18.17 -2.40
C GLU A 126 -3.09 18.81 -1.05
N THR A 127 -3.88 18.08 -0.24
CA THR A 127 -4.29 18.51 1.10
C THR A 127 -3.30 18.04 2.18
N ILE A 128 -2.85 16.79 2.06
CA ILE A 128 -1.92 16.14 2.98
C ILE A 128 -0.72 15.66 2.16
N PRO A 129 0.40 16.41 2.15
CA PRO A 129 1.59 16.03 1.39
C PRO A 129 2.03 14.59 1.67
N TYR A 130 2.48 13.86 0.64
CA TYR A 130 2.96 12.48 0.76
C TYR A 130 4.06 12.28 1.81
N ALA A 131 4.86 13.32 2.07
CA ALA A 131 5.85 13.31 3.15
C ALA A 131 5.23 13.12 4.55
N HIS A 132 3.92 13.21 4.70
CA HIS A 132 3.21 12.96 5.96
C HIS A 132 2.48 11.62 5.99
N TRP A 133 2.57 10.82 4.93
CA TRP A 133 1.94 9.52 4.84
C TRP A 133 2.90 8.48 5.40
N GLU A 134 2.52 7.81 6.47
CA GLU A 134 3.35 6.79 7.12
C GLU A 134 2.79 5.38 6.92
N ASP A 135 1.46 5.26 6.78
CA ASP A 135 0.74 3.99 6.65
C ASP A 135 -0.31 4.11 5.55
N LEU A 136 -0.22 3.25 4.53
CA LEU A 136 -1.15 3.18 3.42
C LEU A 136 -1.71 1.77 3.33
N LYS A 137 -3.04 1.68 3.32
CA LYS A 137 -3.74 0.41 3.22
C LYS A 137 -4.80 0.45 2.13
N LEU A 138 -4.63 -0.41 1.13
CA LEU A 138 -5.49 -0.50 -0.03
C LEU A 138 -6.15 -1.88 -0.07
N ARG A 139 -7.49 -1.88 -0.14
CA ARG A 139 -8.31 -3.09 -0.25
C ARG A 139 -9.16 -3.00 -1.51
N LEU A 140 -8.83 -3.84 -2.47
CA LEU A 140 -9.48 -3.92 -3.76
C LEU A 140 -10.15 -5.29 -3.91
N PRO A 141 -11.16 -5.40 -4.81
CA PRO A 141 -11.75 -6.68 -5.16
C PRO A 141 -10.70 -7.67 -5.68
N ASN A 142 -10.81 -8.94 -5.30
CA ASN A 142 -9.91 -10.01 -5.76
C ASN A 142 -10.18 -10.47 -7.20
N GLN A 143 -11.14 -9.85 -7.89
CA GLN A 143 -11.41 -10.10 -9.31
C GLN A 143 -10.54 -9.20 -10.19
N PRO A 144 -10.06 -9.69 -11.35
CA PRO A 144 -9.34 -8.84 -12.30
C PRO A 144 -10.21 -7.67 -12.74
N ILE A 145 -9.68 -6.47 -12.60
CA ILE A 145 -10.31 -5.26 -13.13
C ILE A 145 -9.69 -5.00 -14.49
N ASP A 146 -10.52 -5.01 -15.53
CA ASP A 146 -10.08 -4.68 -16.88
C ASP A 146 -10.00 -3.16 -17.04
N CYS A 147 -8.80 -2.61 -16.89
CA CYS A 147 -8.55 -1.18 -17.09
C CYS A 147 -8.39 -0.81 -18.56
N SER A 148 -8.37 -1.78 -19.50
CA SER A 148 -8.18 -1.52 -20.93
C SER A 148 -9.39 -0.88 -21.61
N VAL A 149 -10.58 -1.04 -21.02
CA VAL A 149 -11.86 -0.52 -21.55
C VAL A 149 -12.04 0.98 -21.30
N LEU A 150 -11.22 1.57 -20.43
CA LEU A 150 -11.31 2.99 -20.13
C LEU A 150 -10.65 3.80 -21.25
N PRO A 151 -11.32 4.84 -21.79
CA PRO A 151 -10.79 5.62 -22.90
C PRO A 151 -9.42 6.20 -22.54
N THR A 152 -8.43 5.83 -23.36
CA THR A 152 -6.99 6.14 -23.24
C THR A 152 -6.71 7.66 -23.20
N VAL A 153 -7.69 8.47 -23.57
CA VAL A 153 -7.58 9.89 -23.93
C VAL A 153 -7.51 10.83 -22.71
N ARG A 154 -7.58 10.34 -21.46
CA ARG A 154 -7.34 11.16 -20.25
C ARG A 154 -6.47 10.48 -19.20
N PHE A 155 -5.45 9.73 -19.62
CA PHE A 155 -4.40 9.26 -18.72
C PHE A 155 -3.13 10.13 -18.75
N ALA A 156 -3.05 11.12 -19.64
CA ALA A 156 -1.92 12.05 -19.82
C ALA A 156 -1.72 13.07 -18.65
N GLY A 157 -2.24 12.78 -17.47
CA GLY A 157 -2.10 13.62 -16.27
C GLY A 157 -2.06 12.85 -14.95
N PHE A 158 -2.03 11.51 -14.99
CA PHE A 158 -1.68 10.73 -13.81
C PHE A 158 -0.17 10.58 -13.79
N GLU A 159 0.50 11.55 -13.19
CA GLU A 159 1.86 11.27 -12.73
C GLU A 159 1.75 10.15 -11.69
N PRO A 160 2.54 9.08 -11.78
CA PRO A 160 2.62 8.08 -10.71
C PRO A 160 2.81 8.82 -9.39
N LEU A 161 2.17 8.33 -8.31
CA LEU A 161 2.27 9.02 -7.01
C LEU A 161 3.76 9.33 -6.75
N PRO A 162 4.15 10.61 -6.57
CA PRO A 162 5.54 10.99 -6.40
C PRO A 162 6.11 10.34 -5.14
N ASN A 163 7.43 10.43 -4.99
CA ASN A 163 8.20 9.65 -4.02
C ASN A 163 7.56 9.67 -2.61
N LEU A 164 6.98 8.54 -2.22
CA LEU A 164 6.35 8.29 -0.92
C LEU A 164 7.45 8.03 0.13
N GLU A 165 8.38 8.97 0.28
CA GLU A 165 9.65 8.79 1.00
C GLU A 165 9.48 8.43 2.48
N ASN A 166 8.35 8.84 3.08
CA ASN A 166 8.04 8.61 4.48
C ASN A 166 7.06 7.45 4.71
N LEU A 167 6.64 6.75 3.65
CA LEU A 167 5.75 5.61 3.80
C LEU A 167 6.51 4.45 4.43
N LYS A 168 6.10 4.04 5.63
CA LYS A 168 6.74 2.94 6.37
C LYS A 168 5.94 1.66 6.33
N THR A 169 4.62 1.76 6.20
CA THR A 169 3.71 0.62 6.18
C THR A 169 2.88 0.65 4.91
N LEU A 170 2.92 -0.46 4.17
CA LEU A 170 2.06 -0.67 3.01
C LEU A 170 1.32 -2.00 3.16
N THR A 171 -0.01 -1.93 3.14
CA THR A 171 -0.88 -3.11 3.03
C THR A 171 -1.65 -3.04 1.72
N TRP A 172 -1.46 -4.02 0.85
CA TRP A 172 -2.18 -4.16 -0.41
C TRP A 172 -2.97 -5.47 -0.43
N SER A 173 -4.27 -5.41 -0.74
CA SER A 173 -5.10 -6.57 -0.99
C SER A 173 -5.86 -6.38 -2.30
N GLY A 174 -5.84 -7.37 -3.19
CA GLY A 174 -6.57 -7.28 -4.46
C GLY A 174 -6.13 -8.33 -5.48
N HIS A 175 -6.53 -8.13 -6.73
CA HIS A 175 -6.06 -8.95 -7.84
C HIS A 175 -4.71 -8.48 -8.37
N ARG A 176 -3.84 -9.40 -8.78
CA ARG A 176 -2.46 -9.10 -9.24
C ARG A 176 -2.36 -8.12 -10.41
N ARG A 177 -3.33 -8.13 -11.32
CA ARG A 177 -3.37 -7.17 -12.45
C ARG A 177 -3.50 -5.73 -11.96
N GLN A 178 -4.22 -5.52 -10.87
CA GLN A 178 -4.38 -4.19 -10.28
C GLN A 178 -3.06 -3.65 -9.70
N LEU A 179 -2.13 -4.52 -9.27
CA LEU A 179 -0.77 -4.09 -8.90
C LEU A 179 0.01 -3.61 -10.13
N LYS A 180 -0.08 -4.36 -11.24
CA LYS A 180 0.60 -4.02 -12.51
C LYS A 180 0.08 -2.69 -13.07
N ASP A 181 -1.23 -2.49 -12.99
CA ASP A 181 -1.94 -1.33 -13.53
C ASP A 181 -2.16 -0.23 -12.47
N SER A 182 -1.50 -0.35 -11.30
CA SER A 182 -1.66 0.62 -10.20
C SER A 182 -1.03 1.97 -10.53
N TRP A 183 -1.66 3.04 -10.06
CA TRP A 183 -1.08 4.39 -10.01
C TRP A 183 0.10 4.51 -9.03
N MET A 184 0.31 3.52 -8.16
CA MET A 184 1.43 3.46 -7.23
C MET A 184 2.48 2.46 -7.73
N PRO A 185 3.50 2.91 -8.47
CA PRO A 185 4.54 2.01 -8.92
C PRO A 185 5.35 1.51 -7.73
N PHE A 186 5.60 0.20 -7.67
CA PHE A 186 6.50 -0.42 -6.71
C PHE A 186 7.96 -0.13 -7.11
N THR A 187 8.35 1.14 -7.14
CA THR A 187 9.70 1.57 -7.48
C THR A 187 10.69 1.20 -6.37
N PRO A 188 11.99 1.09 -6.69
CA PRO A 188 13.00 0.88 -5.67
C PRO A 188 12.98 1.92 -4.54
N ASP A 189 12.64 3.18 -4.83
CA ASP A 189 12.64 4.26 -3.84
C ASP A 189 11.50 4.10 -2.84
N LEU A 190 10.29 3.81 -3.33
CA LEU A 190 9.15 3.45 -2.48
C LEU A 190 9.52 2.25 -1.60
N LEU A 191 10.02 1.16 -2.20
CA LEU A 191 10.35 -0.07 -1.47
C LEU A 191 11.43 0.14 -0.40
N GLN A 192 12.40 1.03 -0.63
CA GLN A 192 13.46 1.34 0.33
C GLN A 192 12.97 2.11 1.57
N SER A 193 11.82 2.80 1.48
CA SER A 193 11.21 3.50 2.62
C SER A 193 10.45 2.56 3.56
N LEU A 194 9.98 1.41 3.05
CA LEU A 194 9.10 0.51 3.78
C LEU A 194 9.80 -0.26 4.91
N THR A 195 9.10 -0.35 6.03
CA THR A 195 9.44 -1.18 7.20
C THR A 195 8.43 -2.32 7.41
N ILE A 196 7.22 -2.19 6.91
CA ILE A 196 6.17 -3.21 6.92
C ILE A 196 5.54 -3.28 5.53
N LEU A 197 5.53 -4.47 4.94
CA LEU A 197 4.91 -4.73 3.66
C LEU A 197 4.04 -5.98 3.76
N ASN A 198 2.76 -5.81 3.47
CA ASN A 198 1.78 -6.89 3.43
C ASN A 198 1.08 -6.89 2.07
N ILE A 199 1.27 -7.94 1.28
CA ILE A 199 0.62 -8.11 -0.01
C ILE A 199 -0.25 -9.36 0.02
N THR A 200 -1.54 -9.16 -0.22
CA THR A 200 -2.58 -10.19 -0.32
C THR A 200 -3.08 -10.24 -1.76
N CYS A 201 -2.30 -10.88 -2.63
CA CYS A 201 -2.65 -11.20 -4.00
C CYS A 201 -1.70 -12.27 -4.55
N ASP A 202 -2.01 -12.79 -5.74
CA ASP A 202 -1.16 -13.78 -6.43
C ASP A 202 0.08 -13.13 -7.05
N ILE A 203 1.26 -13.47 -6.52
CA ILE A 203 2.55 -12.99 -7.04
C ILE A 203 3.48 -14.16 -7.36
N THR A 204 4.44 -13.92 -8.26
CA THR A 204 5.43 -14.94 -8.60
C THR A 204 6.61 -14.93 -7.62
N ILE A 205 7.46 -15.96 -7.66
CA ILE A 205 8.74 -15.94 -6.92
C ILE A 205 9.62 -14.77 -7.38
N ASP A 206 9.63 -14.46 -8.69
CA ASP A 206 10.40 -13.35 -9.24
C ASP A 206 9.92 -12.02 -8.66
N ASP A 207 8.61 -11.84 -8.53
CA ASP A 207 8.03 -10.66 -7.88
C ASP A 207 8.43 -10.56 -6.40
N CYS A 208 8.37 -11.68 -5.67
CA CYS A 208 8.81 -11.75 -4.28
C CYS A 208 10.29 -11.40 -4.12
N PHE A 209 11.14 -11.90 -5.02
CA PHE A 209 12.56 -11.59 -5.04
C PHE A 209 12.79 -10.09 -5.24
N TYR A 210 12.12 -9.49 -6.23
CA TYR A 210 12.20 -8.06 -6.51
C TYR A 210 11.83 -7.22 -5.28
N LEU A 211 10.75 -7.58 -4.60
CA LEU A 211 10.31 -6.88 -3.39
C LEU A 211 11.36 -6.97 -2.27
N LEU A 212 11.86 -8.18 -1.96
CA LEU A 212 12.88 -8.36 -0.92
C LEU A 212 14.20 -7.65 -1.25
N LEU A 213 14.62 -7.68 -2.52
CA LEU A 213 15.84 -7.02 -2.99
C LEU A 213 15.84 -5.52 -2.69
N HIS A 214 14.69 -4.85 -2.85
CA HIS A 214 14.57 -3.41 -2.70
C HIS A 214 14.09 -2.95 -1.32
N CYS A 215 13.39 -3.80 -0.55
CA CYS A 215 12.92 -3.46 0.79
C CYS A 215 14.01 -3.62 1.87
N LYS A 216 15.13 -2.89 1.76
CA LYS A 216 16.30 -3.07 2.64
C LYS A 216 16.05 -2.80 4.13
N LYS A 217 15.08 -1.94 4.46
CA LYS A 217 14.71 -1.57 5.84
C LYS A 217 13.54 -2.38 6.39
N ILE A 218 13.08 -3.39 5.65
CA ILE A 218 11.89 -4.16 6.01
C ILE A 218 12.10 -4.89 7.34
N THR A 219 11.10 -4.81 8.22
CA THR A 219 11.05 -5.52 9.50
C THR A 219 10.00 -6.61 9.50
N THR A 220 8.88 -6.39 8.80
CA THR A 220 7.78 -7.34 8.64
C THR A 220 7.43 -7.46 7.17
N PHE A 221 7.52 -8.67 6.64
CA PHE A 221 7.22 -8.96 5.24
C PHE A 221 6.19 -10.09 5.16
N THR A 222 5.07 -9.83 4.53
CA THR A 222 3.94 -10.77 4.43
C THR A 222 3.46 -10.88 2.99
N LEU A 223 3.48 -12.11 2.46
CA LEU A 223 2.94 -12.46 1.15
C LEU A 223 1.98 -13.65 1.29
N GLN A 224 0.71 -13.46 0.95
CA GLN A 224 -0.31 -14.50 1.15
C GLN A 224 -0.42 -15.54 0.02
N THR A 225 0.03 -15.23 -1.20
CA THR A 225 -0.02 -16.21 -2.28
C THR A 225 1.14 -16.06 -3.25
N ILE A 226 2.09 -17.00 -3.18
CA ILE A 226 3.11 -17.19 -4.20
C ILE A 226 2.69 -18.33 -5.13
N VAL A 227 2.56 -17.99 -6.41
CA VAL A 227 2.03 -18.89 -7.47
C VAL A 227 3.10 -19.24 -8.49
N GLN A 228 2.99 -20.44 -9.06
CA GLN A 228 3.95 -20.95 -10.04
C GLN A 228 3.80 -20.28 -11.41
N ARG A 229 4.92 -19.82 -11.97
CA ARG A 229 5.02 -19.50 -13.40
C ARG A 229 4.92 -20.80 -14.21
N LYS A 230 3.77 -21.07 -14.83
CA LYS A 230 3.65 -22.16 -15.80
C LYS A 230 4.22 -21.72 -17.16
N ILE A 231 5.43 -22.15 -17.47
CA ILE A 231 6.00 -22.01 -18.82
C ILE A 231 5.69 -23.31 -19.56
N ASN A 232 4.47 -23.47 -20.07
CA ASN A 232 4.17 -24.55 -21.01
C ASN A 232 4.26 -23.98 -22.42
N ASN A 233 5.14 -24.56 -23.26
CA ASN A 233 5.45 -24.15 -24.63
C ASN A 233 4.26 -24.17 -25.63
N ALA A 234 3.04 -24.47 -25.18
CA ALA A 234 1.84 -24.51 -26.02
C ALA A 234 0.62 -23.82 -25.38
N ASP A 235 0.73 -23.32 -24.15
CA ASP A 235 -0.40 -22.72 -23.44
C ASP A 235 0.11 -21.61 -22.51
N VAL A 236 -0.09 -20.36 -22.93
CA VAL A 236 0.25 -19.13 -22.18
C VAL A 236 -0.75 -18.93 -21.04
N SER A 237 -0.94 -19.96 -20.20
CA SER A 237 -1.69 -19.86 -18.93
C SER A 237 -0.76 -19.57 -17.74
N GLY A 238 0.52 -19.36 -18.01
CA GLY A 238 1.51 -18.91 -17.05
C GLY A 238 1.25 -17.50 -16.54
N ILE A 239 1.43 -17.33 -15.24
CA ILE A 239 1.37 -16.05 -14.56
C ILE A 239 2.71 -15.33 -14.83
N GLU A 240 2.72 -14.33 -15.72
CA GLU A 240 3.88 -13.45 -15.95
C GLU A 240 4.19 -12.60 -14.71
N PRO A 241 5.45 -12.31 -14.35
CA PRO A 241 5.78 -11.42 -13.24
C PRO A 241 5.10 -10.05 -13.36
N VAL A 242 4.60 -9.52 -12.24
CA VAL A 242 3.99 -8.18 -12.16
C VAL A 242 5.02 -7.10 -12.46
N PHE A 243 6.22 -7.22 -11.86
CA PHE A 243 7.23 -6.17 -11.94
C PHE A 243 8.13 -6.29 -13.18
N GLY A 244 8.05 -7.41 -13.91
CA GLY A 244 8.60 -7.57 -15.26
C GLY A 244 10.11 -7.33 -15.42
N ARG A 245 10.91 -7.46 -14.35
CA ARG A 245 12.34 -7.13 -14.38
C ARG A 245 13.21 -8.37 -14.53
N ASP A 246 14.28 -8.23 -15.31
CA ASP A 246 15.35 -9.22 -15.37
C ASP A 246 16.15 -9.19 -14.06
N LEU A 247 16.12 -10.30 -13.33
CA LEU A 247 16.80 -10.48 -12.04
C LEU A 247 18.02 -11.41 -12.16
N SER A 248 18.40 -11.80 -13.38
CA SER A 248 19.44 -12.81 -13.64
C SER A 248 20.79 -12.47 -12.99
N GLY A 249 21.19 -11.19 -12.94
CA GLY A 249 22.45 -10.77 -12.32
C GLY A 249 22.41 -10.60 -10.79
N ALA A 250 21.22 -10.57 -10.17
CA ALA A 250 21.08 -10.35 -8.73
C ALA A 250 21.10 -11.66 -7.92
N GLN A 251 20.93 -12.81 -8.58
CA GLN A 251 20.85 -14.12 -7.90
C GLN A 251 22.20 -14.62 -7.37
N ASP A 252 23.30 -14.13 -7.93
CA ASP A 252 24.66 -14.51 -7.53
C ASP A 252 25.23 -13.65 -6.39
N GLN A 253 24.52 -12.60 -5.98
CA GLN A 253 24.93 -11.74 -4.87
C GLN A 253 24.28 -12.17 -3.57
N GLU A 254 25.09 -12.31 -2.53
CA GLU A 254 24.60 -12.50 -1.16
C GLU A 254 24.08 -11.15 -0.61
N ILE A 255 22.79 -11.11 -0.30
CA ILE A 255 22.06 -9.93 0.15
C ILE A 255 21.64 -10.15 1.61
N GLU A 256 22.14 -9.32 2.50
CA GLU A 256 21.74 -9.37 3.91
C GLU A 256 20.49 -8.50 4.16
N LEU A 257 19.45 -9.13 4.72
CA LEU A 257 18.23 -8.47 5.20
C LEU A 257 18.31 -8.31 6.72
N SER A 258 19.23 -7.47 7.16
CA SER A 258 19.61 -7.27 8.58
C SER A 258 18.49 -6.68 9.45
N HIS A 259 17.42 -6.16 8.86
CA HIS A 259 16.29 -5.60 9.60
C HIS A 259 15.07 -6.53 9.65
N LEU A 260 14.99 -7.56 8.81
CA LEU A 260 13.80 -8.41 8.70
C LEU A 260 13.65 -9.28 9.95
N ARG A 261 12.58 -9.06 10.71
CA ARG A 261 12.27 -9.77 11.96
C ARG A 261 11.14 -10.77 11.82
N SER A 262 10.18 -10.52 10.93
CA SER A 262 9.02 -11.38 10.71
C SER A 262 8.81 -11.63 9.22
N LEU A 263 8.80 -12.91 8.83
CA LEU A 263 8.57 -13.35 7.46
C LEU A 263 7.35 -14.28 7.41
N THR A 264 6.32 -13.87 6.68
CA THR A 264 5.12 -14.66 6.45
C THR A 264 4.99 -14.94 4.96
N LEU A 265 5.05 -16.22 4.57
CA LEU A 265 4.93 -16.65 3.18
C LEU A 265 3.90 -17.78 3.07
N ALA A 266 2.94 -17.61 2.18
CA ALA A 266 2.08 -18.68 1.75
C ALA A 266 2.33 -18.97 0.27
N SER A 267 2.66 -20.22 -0.07
CA SER A 267 3.20 -20.55 -1.39
C SER A 267 2.73 -21.92 -1.88
N ALA A 268 2.31 -21.95 -3.15
CA ALA A 268 2.09 -23.18 -3.90
C ALA A 268 3.31 -23.61 -4.73
N GLN A 269 4.39 -22.84 -4.69
CA GLN A 269 5.66 -23.12 -5.40
C GLN A 269 6.81 -23.30 -4.40
N ASP A 270 7.83 -24.05 -4.80
CA ASP A 270 9.06 -24.17 -4.04
C ASP A 270 9.72 -22.82 -3.80
N ILE A 271 9.75 -22.39 -2.53
CA ILE A 271 10.33 -21.11 -2.11
C ILE A 271 11.86 -21.18 -1.98
N ALA A 272 12.49 -22.36 -2.06
CA ALA A 272 13.94 -22.47 -1.85
C ALA A 272 14.79 -21.51 -2.70
N PRO A 273 14.48 -21.24 -3.97
CA PRO A 273 15.19 -20.25 -4.78
C PRO A 273 15.19 -18.84 -4.16
N LEU A 274 14.13 -18.46 -3.43
CA LEU A 274 14.04 -17.18 -2.74
C LEU A 274 15.05 -17.06 -1.59
N PHE A 275 15.53 -18.16 -1.01
CA PHE A 275 16.40 -18.11 0.17
C PHE A 275 17.89 -18.23 -0.18
N ARG A 276 18.24 -18.60 -1.41
CA ARG A 276 19.65 -18.74 -1.81
C ARG A 276 20.45 -17.43 -1.71
N PRO A 277 19.94 -16.30 -2.22
CA PRO A 277 20.69 -15.06 -2.21
C PRO A 277 20.50 -14.25 -0.93
N PHE A 278 19.52 -14.57 -0.08
CA PHE A 278 19.20 -13.73 1.07
C PHE A 278 19.66 -14.35 2.39
N LYS A 279 20.30 -13.54 3.24
CA LYS A 279 20.62 -13.85 4.63
C LYS A 279 19.73 -13.08 5.57
N PHE A 280 19.11 -13.78 6.51
CA PHE A 280 18.07 -13.23 7.38
C PHE A 280 18.54 -13.11 8.84
N THR A 281 19.65 -12.40 9.09
CA THR A 281 20.36 -12.37 10.38
C THR A 281 19.53 -11.92 11.58
N SER A 282 18.55 -11.03 11.37
CA SER A 282 17.66 -10.54 12.43
C SER A 282 16.31 -11.25 12.52
N LEU A 283 16.11 -12.35 11.79
CA LEU A 283 14.80 -13.01 11.72
C LEU A 283 14.46 -13.65 13.06
N ARG A 284 13.24 -13.39 13.56
CA ARG A 284 12.74 -13.89 14.85
C ARG A 284 11.42 -14.62 14.72
N ALA A 285 10.67 -14.40 13.64
CA ALA A 285 9.39 -15.04 13.41
C ALA A 285 9.26 -15.51 11.97
N ILE A 286 8.78 -16.74 11.82
CA ILE A 286 8.43 -17.33 10.53
C ILE A 286 6.98 -17.84 10.60
N ASP A 287 6.23 -17.55 9.55
CA ASP A 287 4.94 -18.16 9.29
C ASP A 287 4.91 -18.65 7.84
N PHE A 288 5.02 -19.96 7.65
CA PHE A 288 5.00 -20.59 6.34
C PHE A 288 3.76 -21.45 6.17
N ASN A 289 2.96 -21.16 5.16
CA ASN A 289 1.84 -22.00 4.72
C ASN A 289 2.11 -22.53 3.31
N LEU A 290 2.69 -23.72 3.21
CA LEU A 290 3.26 -24.24 1.96
C LEU A 290 2.40 -25.37 1.42
N SER A 291 1.89 -25.25 0.19
CA SER A 291 1.03 -26.27 -0.42
C SER A 291 1.73 -27.15 -1.47
N TYR A 292 3.04 -26.97 -1.69
CA TYR A 292 3.86 -27.82 -2.55
C TYR A 292 4.54 -28.96 -1.76
N ASP A 293 4.97 -30.01 -2.47
CA ASP A 293 5.66 -31.18 -1.87
C ASP A 293 7.19 -31.01 -1.90
N GLY A 294 7.67 -29.93 -1.28
CA GLY A 294 9.09 -29.67 -1.13
C GLY A 294 9.59 -29.90 0.29
N SER A 295 10.90 -29.82 0.42
CA SER A 295 11.60 -30.05 1.68
C SER A 295 12.21 -28.74 2.17
N LEU A 296 12.07 -28.42 3.46
CA LEU A 296 12.71 -27.24 4.05
C LEU A 296 14.24 -27.39 4.19
N LYS A 297 14.81 -28.53 3.75
CA LYS A 297 16.26 -28.77 3.82
C LYS A 297 17.08 -27.79 2.98
N ASP A 298 16.52 -27.25 1.91
CA ASP A 298 17.28 -26.42 0.97
C ASP A 298 17.40 -24.96 1.43
N ILE A 299 16.67 -24.58 2.50
CA ILE A 299 16.70 -23.23 3.09
C ILE A 299 17.32 -23.20 4.49
N LYS A 300 17.96 -24.30 4.90
CA LYS A 300 18.48 -24.51 6.25
C LYS A 300 19.49 -23.46 6.68
N GLU A 301 20.39 -23.10 5.77
CA GLU A 301 21.54 -22.23 6.04
C GLU A 301 21.21 -20.74 5.91
N SER A 302 20.07 -20.42 5.28
CA SER A 302 19.65 -19.03 5.09
C SER A 302 18.86 -18.48 6.29
N ILE A 303 18.23 -19.36 7.07
CA ILE A 303 17.40 -19.00 8.22
C ILE A 303 18.18 -19.23 9.52
N PRO A 304 18.27 -18.25 10.43
CA PRO A 304 18.91 -18.42 11.73
C PRO A 304 17.97 -19.16 12.69
N TRP A 305 17.73 -20.45 12.45
CA TRP A 305 16.72 -21.25 13.18
C TRP A 305 16.84 -21.12 14.69
N ALA A 306 18.05 -21.15 15.24
CA ALA A 306 18.30 -21.07 16.69
C ALA A 306 17.84 -19.74 17.32
N GLU A 307 17.70 -18.66 16.54
CA GLU A 307 17.29 -17.34 17.02
C GLU A 307 15.78 -17.08 16.89
N LEU A 308 15.05 -17.99 16.25
CA LEU A 308 13.61 -17.84 16.07
C LEU A 308 12.88 -17.96 17.41
N LYS A 309 11.95 -17.03 17.64
CA LYS A 309 11.06 -16.99 18.80
C LYS A 309 9.67 -17.53 18.48
N ARG A 310 9.25 -17.48 17.22
CA ARG A 310 7.94 -17.94 16.76
C ARG A 310 8.06 -18.64 15.43
N VAL A 311 7.50 -19.84 15.35
CA VAL A 311 7.51 -20.65 14.14
C VAL A 311 6.12 -21.23 13.91
N HIS A 312 5.50 -20.81 12.80
CA HIS A 312 4.27 -21.40 12.29
C HIS A 312 4.54 -22.13 10.97
N LEU A 313 4.20 -23.41 10.91
CA LEU A 313 4.33 -24.25 9.71
C LEU A 313 2.98 -24.90 9.39
N GLY A 314 2.33 -24.41 8.35
CA GLY A 314 1.05 -24.90 7.83
C GLY A 314 1.16 -25.53 6.44
N GLY A 315 0.08 -26.21 6.02
CA GLY A 315 -0.06 -26.78 4.69
C GLY A 315 0.46 -28.23 4.56
N ARG A 316 1.19 -28.49 3.47
CA ARG A 316 1.76 -29.80 3.09
C ARG A 316 3.22 -29.98 3.55
N VAL A 317 3.62 -29.29 4.61
CA VAL A 317 4.98 -29.44 5.19
C VAL A 317 5.18 -30.85 5.74
N ARG A 318 6.30 -31.48 5.38
CA ARG A 318 6.63 -32.86 5.79
C ARG A 318 6.84 -32.95 7.30
N ARG A 319 6.37 -34.04 7.91
CA ARG A 319 6.55 -34.29 9.35
C ARG A 319 8.02 -34.33 9.78
N THR A 320 8.90 -34.81 8.90
CA THR A 320 10.35 -34.81 9.12
C THR A 320 10.92 -33.40 9.23
N ASP A 321 10.42 -32.46 8.42
CA ASP A 321 10.88 -31.08 8.43
C ASP A 321 10.37 -30.37 9.68
N VAL A 322 9.11 -30.58 10.06
CA VAL A 322 8.56 -30.07 11.33
C VAL A 322 9.39 -30.56 12.52
N THR A 323 9.73 -31.86 12.55
CA THR A 323 10.52 -32.45 13.64
C THR A 323 11.93 -31.85 13.66
N TRP A 324 12.54 -31.69 12.49
CA TRP A 324 13.85 -31.07 12.35
C TRP A 324 13.83 -29.60 12.80
N VAL A 325 12.85 -28.79 12.37
CA VAL A 325 12.71 -27.39 12.79
C VAL A 325 12.57 -27.28 14.31
N LYS A 326 11.69 -28.09 14.92
CA LYS A 326 11.52 -28.12 16.38
C LYS A 326 12.83 -28.42 17.13
N SER A 327 13.64 -29.34 16.60
CA SER A 327 14.95 -29.66 17.20
C SER A 327 15.97 -28.51 17.13
N ARG A 328 15.80 -27.57 16.18
CA ARG A 328 16.72 -26.44 15.97
C ARG A 328 16.31 -25.16 16.68
N CYS A 329 15.06 -25.06 17.16
CA CYS A 329 14.57 -23.91 17.89
C CYS A 329 13.70 -24.32 19.09
N PRO A 330 14.31 -24.99 20.10
CA PRO A 330 13.56 -25.55 21.23
C PRO A 330 12.86 -24.48 22.10
N GLY A 331 13.35 -23.23 22.09
CA GLY A 331 12.76 -22.10 22.82
C GLY A 331 11.68 -21.32 22.06
N ALA A 332 11.40 -21.67 20.79
CA ALA A 332 10.39 -20.97 20.00
C ALA A 332 8.97 -21.43 20.36
N HIS A 333 7.99 -20.54 20.24
CA HIS A 333 6.59 -20.94 20.22
C HIS A 333 6.27 -21.60 18.86
N HIS A 334 5.87 -22.87 18.90
CA HIS A 334 5.58 -23.68 17.72
C HIS A 334 4.09 -23.85 17.49
N THR A 335 3.66 -23.61 16.25
CA THR A 335 2.33 -24.00 15.79
C THR A 335 2.48 -24.71 14.46
N CYS A 336 2.15 -26.00 14.40
CA CYS A 336 2.34 -26.80 13.19
C CYS A 336 1.07 -27.57 12.84
N PHE A 337 0.57 -27.36 11.62
CA PHE A 337 -0.58 -28.05 11.09
C PHE A 337 -0.15 -28.90 9.90
N CYS A 338 0.07 -30.19 10.13
CA CYS A 338 0.32 -31.14 9.05
C CYS A 338 -1.02 -31.70 8.54
N ILE A 339 -1.40 -31.36 7.31
CA ILE A 339 -2.55 -32.00 6.68
C ILE A 339 -2.17 -33.45 6.37
N LYS A 340 -2.86 -34.42 7.01
CA LYS A 340 -2.73 -35.84 6.63
C LYS A 340 -3.22 -35.99 5.19
N ARG A 341 -2.39 -36.55 4.29
CA ARG A 341 -2.84 -36.95 2.94
C ARG A 341 -4.02 -37.91 3.11
N ILE A 342 -5.22 -37.47 2.75
CA ILE A 342 -6.34 -38.38 2.50
C ILE A 342 -5.98 -39.09 1.20
N LYS A 343 -5.66 -40.38 1.29
CA LYS A 343 -5.51 -41.24 0.10
C LYS A 343 -6.91 -41.40 -0.48
N TYR A 344 -7.12 -40.92 -1.70
CA TYR A 344 -8.30 -41.23 -2.51
C TYR A 344 -8.02 -42.46 -3.36
#